data_AF-U2J2R2-F1
#
_entry.id   AF-U2J2R2-F1
#
_cell.length_a   1.000
_cell.length_b   1.000
_cell.length_c   1.000
_cell.angle_alpha   90.00
_cell.angle_beta   90.00
_cell.angle_gamma   90.00
#
_symmetry.space_group_name_H-M   'P 1'
#
loop_
_entity.id
_entity.type
_entity.pdbx_description
1 polymer ?
#
loop_
_entity_poly.entity_id
_entity_poly.type
_entity_poly.pdbx_seq_one_letter_code
_entity_poly.pdbx_strand_id
1 'polypeptide(L)'
;MKKVFYFLSAGAILLASCQSNTTKEAVKHQQLAEEAIAVHDEIMPQIAHFDKTTVKIDSILGNLGQVLTKDPKADTAAIRVDLVTLKSNLEAATDNMMTWMKEYNPDSTAVAYQEAEIEKIKAMKKQFEDVSLESNKKLGKL
;
A
#
# COMPACT_ATOMS: atom_id res chain seq x y z
N MET A 1 19.14 65.05 52.84
CA MET A 1 18.18 64.06 53.38
C MET A 1 17.62 63.28 52.20
N LYS A 2 17.69 61.95 52.29
CA LYS A 2 17.29 60.94 51.29
C LYS A 2 15.83 61.13 50.83
N LYS A 3 15.47 60.69 49.62
CA LYS A 3 14.42 59.71 49.24
C LYS A 3 14.11 59.86 47.73
N VAL A 4 13.79 58.89 46.88
CA VAL A 4 13.84 57.41 46.79
C VAL A 4 13.64 57.17 45.28
N PHE A 5 14.51 56.38 44.64
CA PHE A 5 14.33 55.89 43.27
C PHE A 5 13.14 54.91 43.24
N TYR A 6 12.17 55.12 42.35
CA TYR A 6 11.16 54.11 42.05
C TYR A 6 11.54 53.38 40.76
N PHE A 7 12.09 52.18 40.95
CA PHE A 7 12.17 51.13 39.95
C PHE A 7 10.73 50.67 39.62
N LEU A 8 10.29 50.86 38.38
CA LEU A 8 9.08 50.23 37.86
C LEU A 8 9.50 49.06 36.97
N SER A 9 9.68 47.89 37.59
CA SER A 9 9.70 46.60 36.92
C SER A 9 8.37 45.92 37.20
N ALA A 10 7.59 45.67 36.16
CA ALA A 10 6.49 44.72 36.20
C ALA A 10 6.36 44.10 34.80
N GLY A 11 6.76 42.82 34.72
CA GLY A 11 6.84 42.05 33.50
C GLY A 11 5.48 41.80 32.86
N ALA A 12 5.44 41.98 31.53
CA ALA A 12 4.41 41.38 30.70
C ALA A 12 4.82 39.92 30.44
N ILE A 13 4.06 39.01 31.02
CA ILE A 13 4.16 37.57 30.83
C ILE A 13 3.86 37.27 29.35
N LEU A 14 4.86 36.74 28.65
CA LEU A 14 4.72 36.18 27.29
C LEU A 14 3.89 34.89 27.38
N LEU A 15 2.56 35.00 27.24
CA LEU A 15 1.67 33.86 26.99
C LEU A 15 1.39 33.75 25.49
N ALA A 16 2.36 33.26 24.73
CA ALA A 16 2.13 32.89 23.32
C ALA A 16 3.12 31.80 22.86
N SER A 17 3.03 30.57 23.39
CA SER A 17 3.80 29.46 22.80
C SER A 17 3.28 28.03 23.04
N CYS A 18 1.97 27.79 23.10
CA CYS A 18 1.45 26.40 23.22
C CYS A 18 0.39 25.99 22.17
N GLN A 19 0.18 26.77 21.11
CA GLN A 19 -0.80 26.43 20.05
C GLN A 19 -0.19 25.99 18.72
N SER A 20 1.14 25.94 18.58
CA SER A 20 1.80 25.61 17.31
C SER A 20 1.95 24.11 17.03
N ASN A 21 2.02 23.27 18.08
CA ASN A 21 2.24 21.83 17.90
C ASN A 21 0.94 21.08 17.57
N THR A 22 -0.19 21.46 18.20
CA THR A 22 -1.50 20.84 17.94
C THR A 22 -1.96 21.04 16.50
N THR A 23 -1.73 22.22 15.92
CA THR A 23 -2.08 22.52 14.52
C THR A 23 -1.18 21.78 13.53
N LYS A 24 0.10 21.58 13.84
CA LYS A 24 1.04 20.85 12.98
C LYS A 24 0.73 19.35 12.93
N GLU A 25 0.48 18.74 14.08
CA GLU A 25 0.10 17.33 14.16
C GLU A 25 -1.28 17.08 13.50
N ALA A 26 -2.24 18.00 13.69
CA ALA A 26 -3.55 17.96 13.03
C ALA A 26 -3.45 17.99 11.50
N VAL A 27 -2.53 18.78 10.93
CA VAL A 27 -2.32 18.79 9.47
C VAL A 27 -1.55 17.56 9.01
N LYS A 28 -0.59 17.07 9.80
CA LYS A 28 0.28 15.95 9.42
C LYS A 28 -0.50 14.65 9.25
N HIS A 29 -1.40 14.28 10.18
CA HIS A 29 -2.15 13.03 10.05
C HIS A 29 -3.03 13.02 8.79
N GLN A 30 -3.62 14.17 8.42
CA GLN A 30 -4.45 14.28 7.23
C GLN A 30 -3.63 14.09 5.95
N GLN A 31 -2.45 14.71 5.87
CA GLN A 31 -1.53 14.55 4.73
C GLN A 31 -1.11 13.09 4.55
N LEU A 32 -0.83 12.39 5.65
CA LEU A 32 -0.46 10.97 5.60
C LEU A 32 -1.63 10.09 5.16
N ALA A 33 -2.85 10.38 5.63
CA ALA A 33 -4.05 9.68 5.19
C ALA A 33 -4.31 9.87 3.69
N GLU A 34 -4.12 11.09 3.18
CA GLU A 34 -4.21 11.40 1.75
C GLU A 34 -3.13 10.66 0.93
N GLU A 35 -1.89 10.58 1.44
CA GLU A 35 -0.83 9.80 0.80
C GLU A 35 -1.17 8.30 0.73
N ALA A 36 -1.68 7.71 1.82
CA ALA A 36 -2.07 6.31 1.83
C ALA A 36 -3.16 6.02 0.78
N ILE A 37 -4.19 6.85 0.70
CA ILE A 37 -5.26 6.71 -0.30
C ILE A 37 -4.74 6.94 -1.73
N ALA A 38 -3.81 7.87 -1.94
CA ALA A 38 -3.22 8.07 -3.26
C ALA A 38 -2.47 6.81 -3.75
N VAL A 39 -1.75 6.11 -2.86
CA VAL A 39 -1.10 4.83 -3.20
C VAL A 39 -2.14 3.73 -3.45
N HIS A 40 -3.22 3.67 -2.68
CA HIS A 40 -4.35 2.78 -2.94
C HIS A 40 -4.88 2.98 -4.37
N ASP A 41 -5.22 4.21 -4.73
CA ASP A 41 -5.81 4.55 -6.03
C ASP A 41 -4.86 4.25 -7.19
N GLU A 42 -3.55 4.41 -6.99
CA GLU A 42 -2.53 4.06 -7.99
C GLU A 42 -2.54 2.56 -8.33
N ILE A 43 -2.75 1.68 -7.35
CA ILE A 43 -2.67 0.24 -7.56
C ILE A 43 -4.00 -0.40 -7.95
N MET A 44 -5.15 0.22 -7.63
CA MET A 44 -6.48 -0.30 -7.94
C MET A 44 -6.69 -0.76 -9.41
N PRO A 45 -6.18 -0.05 -10.44
CA PRO A 45 -6.27 -0.51 -11.83
C PRO A 45 -5.63 -1.87 -12.09
N GLN A 46 -4.64 -2.27 -11.29
CA GLN A 46 -3.95 -3.56 -11.45
C GLN A 46 -4.82 -4.74 -11.00
N ILE A 47 -5.76 -4.56 -10.08
CA ILE A 47 -6.66 -5.64 -9.63
C ILE A 47 -7.45 -6.21 -10.81
N ALA A 48 -8.01 -5.35 -11.66
CA ALA A 48 -8.71 -5.80 -12.87
C ALA A 48 -7.80 -6.54 -13.85
N HIS A 49 -6.50 -6.25 -13.86
CA HIS A 49 -5.52 -7.01 -14.64
C HIS A 49 -5.24 -8.37 -14.01
N PHE A 50 -5.13 -8.44 -12.68
CA PHE A 50 -4.94 -9.69 -11.95
C PHE A 50 -6.13 -10.62 -12.14
N ASP A 51 -7.37 -10.13 -12.04
CA ASP A 51 -8.58 -10.94 -12.28
C ASP A 51 -8.62 -11.54 -13.69
N LYS A 52 -8.28 -10.74 -14.71
CA LYS A 52 -8.18 -11.26 -16.09
C LYS A 52 -7.07 -12.31 -16.22
N THR A 53 -5.98 -12.12 -15.48
CA THR A 53 -4.83 -13.03 -15.49
C THR A 53 -5.17 -14.35 -14.82
N THR A 54 -5.89 -14.36 -13.69
CA THR A 54 -6.32 -15.60 -13.02
C THR A 54 -7.25 -16.40 -13.92
N VAL A 55 -8.18 -15.76 -14.64
CA VAL A 55 -9.02 -16.42 -15.66
C VAL A 55 -8.18 -17.02 -16.79
N LYS A 56 -7.15 -16.29 -17.28
CA LYS A 56 -6.22 -16.84 -18.29
C LYS A 56 -5.46 -18.05 -17.75
N ILE A 57 -5.00 -18.00 -16.50
CA ILE A 57 -4.32 -19.11 -15.83
C ILE A 57 -5.24 -20.34 -15.77
N ASP A 58 -6.50 -20.18 -15.35
CA ASP A 58 -7.47 -21.27 -15.29
C ASP A 58 -7.71 -21.90 -16.65
N SER A 59 -7.81 -21.08 -17.71
CA SER A 59 -7.92 -21.55 -19.08
C SER A 59 -6.72 -22.42 -19.50
N ILE A 60 -5.50 -21.98 -19.18
CA ILE A 60 -4.27 -22.76 -19.48
C ILE A 60 -4.24 -24.06 -18.66
N LEU A 61 -4.56 -23.99 -17.36
CA LEU A 61 -4.59 -25.16 -16.47
C LEU A 61 -5.60 -26.21 -16.93
N GLY A 62 -6.76 -25.79 -17.45
CA GLY A 62 -7.78 -26.66 -18.04
C GLY A 62 -7.37 -27.26 -19.38
N ASN A 63 -6.38 -26.67 -20.07
CA ASN A 63 -5.97 -27.04 -21.42
C ASN A 63 -4.46 -27.33 -21.53
N LEU A 64 -3.81 -27.82 -20.47
CA LEU A 64 -2.35 -28.05 -20.47
C LEU A 64 -1.87 -28.98 -21.59
N GLY A 65 -2.72 -29.88 -22.09
CA GLY A 65 -2.40 -30.70 -23.27
C GLY A 65 -2.11 -29.87 -24.53
N GLN A 66 -2.70 -28.68 -24.67
CA GLN A 66 -2.39 -27.76 -25.77
C GLN A 66 -1.01 -27.12 -25.64
N VAL A 67 -0.40 -27.10 -24.45
CA VAL A 67 0.99 -26.63 -24.31
C VAL A 67 1.94 -27.59 -25.02
N LEU A 68 1.67 -28.90 -24.95
CA LEU A 68 2.48 -29.93 -25.61
C LEU A 68 2.41 -29.88 -27.14
N THR A 69 1.37 -29.25 -27.72
CA THR A 69 1.29 -29.09 -29.18
C THR A 69 2.23 -27.99 -29.68
N LYS A 70 2.52 -26.98 -28.85
CA LYS A 70 3.49 -25.92 -29.13
C LYS A 70 4.91 -26.32 -28.73
N ASP A 71 5.05 -26.97 -27.59
CA ASP A 71 6.33 -27.47 -27.06
C ASP A 71 6.18 -28.91 -26.54
N PRO A 72 6.49 -29.93 -27.38
CA PRO A 72 6.40 -31.34 -27.00
C PRO A 72 7.31 -31.76 -25.84
N LYS A 73 8.29 -30.93 -25.46
CA LYS A 73 9.23 -31.21 -24.35
C LYS A 73 8.85 -30.47 -23.07
N ALA A 74 7.76 -29.72 -23.08
CA ALA A 74 7.31 -28.95 -21.92
C ALA A 74 7.00 -29.87 -20.73
N ASP A 75 7.54 -29.53 -19.56
CA ASP A 75 7.17 -30.16 -18.30
C ASP A 75 5.83 -29.59 -17.81
N THR A 76 4.74 -30.22 -18.24
CA THR A 76 3.38 -29.79 -17.87
C THR A 76 3.09 -29.90 -16.37
N ALA A 77 3.82 -30.73 -15.62
CA ALA A 77 3.67 -30.82 -14.16
C ALA A 77 4.30 -29.60 -13.49
N ALA A 78 5.51 -29.22 -13.90
CA ALA A 78 6.16 -27.99 -13.42
C ALA A 78 5.34 -26.75 -13.78
N ILE A 79 4.85 -26.66 -15.03
CA ILE A 79 4.00 -25.54 -15.47
C ILE A 79 2.73 -25.45 -14.61
N ARG A 80 2.08 -26.58 -14.30
CA ARG A 80 0.91 -26.60 -13.42
C ARG A 80 1.21 -25.99 -12.06
N VAL A 81 2.31 -26.41 -11.42
CA VAL A 81 2.73 -25.90 -10.10
C VAL A 81 3.01 -24.40 -10.17
N ASP A 82 3.73 -23.96 -11.19
CA ASP A 82 4.08 -22.55 -11.39
C ASP A 82 2.85 -21.66 -11.56
N LEU A 83 1.87 -22.13 -12.32
CA LEU A 83 0.63 -21.41 -12.61
C LEU A 83 -0.32 -21.38 -11.41
N VAL A 84 -0.46 -22.47 -10.67
CA VAL A 84 -1.25 -22.49 -9.43
C VAL A 84 -0.65 -21.54 -8.40
N THR A 85 0.67 -21.54 -8.26
CA THR A 85 1.38 -20.61 -7.36
C THR A 85 1.17 -19.16 -7.79
N LEU A 86 1.33 -18.86 -9.09
CA LEU A 86 1.12 -17.52 -9.61
C LEU A 86 -0.32 -17.04 -9.38
N LYS A 87 -1.31 -17.89 -9.62
CA LYS A 87 -2.72 -17.57 -9.36
C LYS A 87 -2.94 -17.20 -7.89
N SER A 88 -2.44 -18.03 -6.98
CA SER A 88 -2.54 -17.77 -5.54
C SER A 88 -1.86 -16.45 -5.14
N ASN A 89 -0.73 -16.09 -5.75
CA ASN A 89 -0.03 -14.84 -5.46
C ASN A 89 -0.82 -13.61 -5.94
N LEU A 90 -1.45 -13.71 -7.12
CA LEU A 90 -2.32 -12.66 -7.67
C LEU A 90 -3.53 -12.42 -6.76
N GLU A 91 -4.20 -13.50 -6.35
CA GLU A 91 -5.37 -13.44 -5.46
C GLU A 91 -4.98 -12.90 -4.08
N ALA A 92 -3.88 -13.36 -3.49
CA ALA A 92 -3.40 -12.88 -2.21
C ALA A 92 -3.03 -11.38 -2.22
N ALA A 93 -2.47 -10.87 -3.32
CA ALA A 93 -2.18 -9.43 -3.44
C ALA A 93 -3.48 -8.60 -3.42
N THR A 94 -4.50 -9.02 -4.19
CA THR A 94 -5.82 -8.39 -4.18
C THR A 94 -6.47 -8.49 -2.80
N ASP A 95 -6.50 -9.67 -2.18
CA ASP A 95 -7.14 -9.90 -0.88
C ASP A 95 -6.49 -9.07 0.24
N ASN A 96 -5.17 -8.91 0.22
CA ASN A 96 -4.44 -8.05 1.16
C ASN A 96 -4.90 -6.58 1.03
N MET A 97 -5.03 -6.06 -0.19
CA MET A 97 -5.50 -4.69 -0.43
C MET A 97 -6.96 -4.52 0.01
N MET A 98 -7.83 -5.49 -0.28
CA MET A 98 -9.24 -5.45 0.16
C MET A 98 -9.37 -5.53 1.68
N THR A 99 -8.53 -6.34 2.34
CA THR A 99 -8.47 -6.45 3.79
C THR A 99 -8.01 -5.13 4.40
N TRP A 100 -6.94 -4.54 3.86
CA TRP A 100 -6.46 -3.23 4.30
C TRP A 100 -7.53 -2.17 4.17
N MET A 101 -8.21 -2.07 3.03
CA MET A 101 -9.26 -1.06 2.82
C MET A 101 -10.43 -1.20 3.79
N LYS A 102 -10.74 -2.44 4.21
CA LYS A 102 -11.78 -2.72 5.21
C LYS A 102 -11.35 -2.33 6.63
N GLU A 103 -10.08 -2.53 6.97
CA GLU A 103 -9.53 -2.32 8.33
C GLU A 103 -8.98 -0.91 8.55
N TYR A 104 -8.69 -0.20 7.46
CA TYR A 104 -8.13 1.15 7.49
C TYR A 104 -9.10 2.16 8.11
N ASN A 105 -8.59 2.95 9.05
CA ASN A 105 -9.32 4.01 9.73
C ASN A 105 -8.82 5.39 9.26
N PRO A 106 -9.46 6.00 8.24
CA PRO A 106 -9.03 7.29 7.71
C PRO A 106 -9.19 8.43 8.72
N ASP A 107 -10.09 8.29 9.69
CA ASP A 107 -10.40 9.33 10.69
C ASP A 107 -9.41 9.33 11.87
N SER A 108 -8.45 8.40 11.89
CA SER A 108 -7.42 8.35 12.93
C SER A 108 -6.54 9.61 12.89
N THR A 109 -6.51 10.34 14.00
CA THR A 109 -5.66 11.53 14.18
C THR A 109 -4.26 11.18 14.69
N ALA A 110 -4.00 9.90 14.97
CA ALA A 110 -2.70 9.43 15.46
C ALA A 110 -1.70 9.36 14.30
N VAL A 111 -0.72 10.26 14.28
CA VAL A 111 0.32 10.31 13.24
C VAL A 111 1.06 8.98 13.10
N ALA A 112 1.44 8.34 14.21
CA ALA A 112 2.12 7.04 14.18
C ALA A 112 1.28 5.92 13.54
N TYR A 113 -0.05 5.98 13.67
CA TYR A 113 -0.95 5.05 12.97
C TYR A 113 -0.89 5.31 11.47
N GLN A 114 -1.05 6.57 11.04
CA GLN A 114 -1.03 6.91 9.61
C GLN A 114 0.32 6.61 8.95
N GLU A 115 1.44 6.85 9.65
CA GLU A 115 2.77 6.44 9.19
C GLU A 115 2.88 4.92 8.99
N ALA A 116 2.33 4.12 9.93
CA ALA A 116 2.33 2.67 9.79
C ALA A 116 1.45 2.18 8.63
N GLU A 117 0.31 2.83 8.37
CA GLU A 117 -0.56 2.49 7.24
C GLU A 117 0.08 2.83 5.89
N ILE A 118 0.84 3.94 5.81
CA ILE A 118 1.65 4.27 4.62
C ILE A 118 2.67 3.18 4.32
N GLU A 119 3.39 2.68 5.33
CA GLU A 119 4.39 1.64 5.12
C GLU A 119 3.75 0.32 4.67
N LYS A 120 2.59 -0.03 5.24
CA LYS A 120 1.82 -1.20 4.79
C LYS A 120 1.40 -1.06 3.33
N ILE A 121 0.86 0.09 2.92
CA ILE A 121 0.38 0.26 1.55
C ILE A 121 1.51 0.35 0.52
N LYS A 122 2.66 0.91 0.90
CA LYS A 122 3.88 0.84 0.08
C LYS A 122 4.37 -0.59 -0.09
N ALA A 123 4.32 -1.40 0.96
CA ALA A 123 4.66 -2.82 0.86
C ALA A 123 3.68 -3.59 -0.05
N MET A 124 2.39 -3.29 0.03
CA MET A 124 1.39 -3.87 -0.89
C MET A 124 1.62 -3.42 -2.33
N LYS A 125 1.91 -2.14 -2.58
CA LYS A 125 2.29 -1.67 -3.92
C LYS A 125 3.47 -2.47 -4.49
N LYS A 126 4.51 -2.70 -3.69
CA LYS A 126 5.63 -3.54 -4.10
C LYS A 126 5.20 -4.98 -4.39
N GLN A 127 4.32 -5.56 -3.57
CA GLN A 127 3.76 -6.90 -3.82
C GLN A 127 3.05 -6.95 -5.19
N PHE A 128 2.25 -5.94 -5.53
CA PHE A 128 1.60 -5.83 -6.83
C PHE A 128 2.61 -5.77 -7.98
N GLU A 129 3.65 -4.94 -7.86
CA GLU A 129 4.72 -4.83 -8.85
C GLU A 129 5.45 -6.17 -9.06
N ASP A 130 5.86 -6.82 -7.96
CA ASP A 130 6.57 -8.10 -7.98
C ASP A 130 5.74 -9.20 -8.66
N VAL A 131 4.47 -9.33 -8.30
CA VAL A 131 3.57 -10.35 -8.86
C VAL A 131 3.22 -10.04 -10.32
N SER A 132 3.10 -8.76 -10.69
CA SER A 132 2.92 -8.35 -12.08
C SER A 132 4.13 -8.74 -12.94
N LEU A 133 5.35 -8.53 -12.45
CA LEU A 133 6.58 -8.98 -13.11
C LEU A 133 6.65 -10.51 -13.20
N GLU A 134 6.29 -11.22 -12.13
CA GLU A 134 6.22 -12.69 -12.12
C GLU A 134 5.25 -13.21 -13.17
N SER A 135 4.05 -12.63 -13.24
CA SER A 135 3.00 -12.96 -14.21
C SER A 135 3.49 -12.81 -15.64
N ASN A 136 4.05 -11.64 -15.98
CA ASN A 136 4.58 -11.36 -17.31
C ASN A 136 5.69 -12.35 -17.69
N LYS A 137 6.58 -12.69 -16.76
CA LYS A 137 7.69 -13.62 -16.99
C LYS A 137 7.21 -15.07 -17.19
N LYS A 138 6.24 -15.54 -16.39
CA LYS A 138 5.74 -16.92 -16.46
C LYS A 138 4.82 -17.12 -17.66
N LEU A 139 3.88 -16.19 -17.87
CA LEU A 139 2.89 -16.30 -18.94
C LEU A 139 3.46 -15.91 -20.31
N GLY A 140 4.52 -15.11 -20.38
CA GLY A 140 5.21 -14.81 -21.64
C GLY A 140 5.93 -16.00 -22.27
N LYS A 141 6.05 -17.13 -21.54
CA LYS A 141 6.70 -18.36 -22.01
C LYS A 141 5.72 -19.41 -22.56
N LEU A 142 4.41 -19.17 -22.48
CA LEU A 142 3.33 -20.13 -22.82
C LEU A 142 2.46 -19.60 -24.00
#